data_AF-A0ABD1CLV9-F1
#
_entry.id   AF-A0ABD1CLV9-F1
#
_cell.length_a   1.000
_cell.length_b   1.000
_cell.length_c   1.000
_cell.angle_alpha   90.00
_cell.angle_beta   90.00
_cell.angle_gamma   90.00
#
_symmetry.space_group_name_H-M   'P 1'
#
loop_
_entity.id
_entity.type
_entity.pdbx_description
1 polymer ?
#
loop_
_entity_poly.entity_id
_entity_poly.type
_entity_poly.pdbx_seq_one_letter_code
_entity_poly.pdbx_strand_id
1 'polypeptide(L)'
;MATQLLNNDLFLTVIRKARNDPSIVLCHGCRLRSDGDHCDRGGFESYKTAIHFRSSRYQQEQAVNLTVKIGAGGSSEEDSQEVRLYGEVLPAMAKSTDLSFYEASSDIDTSIESKFESISNEIKSWKNCEEIASKFEALKSSSKAKLAQVFAPNPKGTGYNVLNHGNLERHCLRFKPSTGTMLTDYRCHWGSPAIDLICLLDKIVTPALKATHRREIVYAYYQHFVQILDAIGYLGVVPRLVELQMELLRKGFLEVFHEVERAGTVAFRMAEEKSPLDVESGDIPDWLNSGYFEQLLRRKKEDLTIRVQSLDVKYAIPRGENFVSVIYRVQVVFDTKNQLAVNRSYIVKGISSSEFTVKKLGEGSYNVYEKEMDVYERIIPELNRLARQLLSKLFYAVFCSFICLPVQINEDSTDADFEAVLGNDERSARYRRTIMANKRYHRILKGLLPFFDRKGLLDKLE
;
A
#
# COMPACT_ATOMS: atom_id res chain seq x y z
N MET A 1 -9.02 37.13 -14.52
CA MET A 1 -8.60 36.69 -13.16
C MET A 1 -7.60 35.52 -13.21
N ALA A 2 -7.84 34.46 -14.00
CA ALA A 2 -6.96 33.30 -14.12
C ALA A 2 -5.47 33.60 -14.43
N THR A 3 -5.20 34.59 -15.29
CA THR A 3 -3.83 34.98 -15.70
C THR A 3 -3.00 35.68 -14.62
N GLN A 4 -3.60 36.16 -13.52
CA GLN A 4 -2.86 36.71 -12.38
C GLN A 4 -2.41 35.61 -11.40
N LEU A 5 -3.19 34.53 -11.28
CA LEU A 5 -2.88 33.35 -10.44
C LEU A 5 -1.83 32.43 -11.10
N LEU A 6 -1.92 32.22 -12.42
CA LEU A 6 -1.00 31.38 -13.18
C LEU A 6 0.21 32.17 -13.71
N ASN A 7 1.14 32.48 -12.81
CA ASN A 7 2.33 33.28 -13.12
C ASN A 7 3.64 32.45 -13.05
N ASN A 8 4.75 33.08 -13.43
CA ASN A 8 6.08 32.43 -13.45
C ASN A 8 6.51 31.92 -12.07
N ASP A 9 6.16 32.61 -10.98
CA ASP A 9 6.54 32.22 -9.62
C ASP A 9 5.80 30.95 -9.19
N LEU A 10 4.51 30.83 -9.52
CA LEU A 10 3.75 29.60 -9.32
C LEU A 10 4.37 28.44 -10.11
N PHE A 11 4.64 28.64 -11.41
CA PHE A 11 5.23 27.59 -12.25
C PHE A 11 6.63 27.16 -11.77
N LEU A 12 7.44 28.12 -11.34
CA LEU A 12 8.74 27.86 -10.74
C LEU A 12 8.60 27.05 -9.44
N THR A 13 7.62 27.38 -8.61
CA THR A 13 7.35 26.66 -7.35
C THR A 13 6.89 25.24 -7.61
N VAL A 14 5.95 25.07 -8.55
CA VAL A 14 5.42 23.77 -8.96
C VAL A 14 6.54 22.88 -9.51
N ILE A 15 7.39 23.38 -10.42
CA ILE A 15 8.44 22.55 -11.02
C ILE A 15 9.56 22.21 -10.03
N ARG A 16 9.93 23.14 -9.12
CA ARG A 16 10.90 22.87 -8.03
C ARG A 16 10.40 21.77 -7.11
N LYS A 17 9.12 21.82 -6.73
CA LYS A 17 8.49 20.81 -5.88
C LYS A 17 8.37 19.46 -6.61
N ALA A 18 7.90 19.46 -7.86
CA ALA A 18 7.70 18.25 -8.66
C ALA A 18 9.01 17.51 -8.96
N ARG A 19 10.13 18.24 -9.10
CA ARG A 19 11.47 17.67 -9.35
C ARG A 19 12.33 17.53 -8.11
N ASN A 20 11.82 17.96 -6.94
CA ASN A 20 12.55 18.04 -5.69
C ASN A 20 13.96 18.65 -5.86
N ASP A 21 14.01 19.81 -6.51
CA ASP A 21 15.25 20.51 -6.86
C ASP A 21 15.08 22.03 -6.74
N PRO A 22 15.59 22.65 -5.66
CA PRO A 22 15.47 24.09 -5.44
C PRO A 22 16.36 24.91 -6.39
N SER A 23 17.36 24.30 -7.03
CA SER A 23 18.27 25.00 -7.96
C SER A 23 17.65 25.29 -9.32
N ILE A 24 16.44 24.78 -9.57
CA ILE A 24 15.74 25.01 -10.84
C ILE A 24 15.46 26.50 -11.03
N VAL A 25 15.74 26.99 -12.24
CA VAL A 25 15.39 28.33 -12.73
C VAL A 25 14.68 28.22 -14.08
N LEU A 26 13.71 29.09 -14.32
CA LEU A 26 13.04 29.17 -15.61
C LEU A 26 13.97 29.79 -16.65
N CYS A 27 14.02 29.21 -17.85
CA CYS A 27 14.79 29.76 -18.96
C CYS A 27 14.15 31.01 -19.55
N HIS A 28 12.81 31.07 -19.54
CA HIS A 28 12.03 32.20 -19.98
C HIS A 28 10.63 32.15 -19.34
N GLY A 29 9.86 33.24 -19.49
CA GLY A 29 8.48 33.29 -19.03
C GLY A 29 7.60 32.22 -19.67
N CYS A 30 6.71 31.64 -18.87
CA CYS A 30 5.74 30.64 -19.33
C CYS A 30 4.61 31.33 -20.11
N ARG A 31 4.24 30.78 -21.28
CA ARG A 31 3.13 31.29 -22.10
C ARG A 31 1.92 30.37 -21.97
N LEU A 32 0.84 30.90 -21.41
CA LEU A 32 -0.44 30.22 -21.32
C LEU A 32 -1.19 30.31 -22.65
N ARG A 33 -1.70 29.17 -23.10
CA ARG A 33 -2.60 29.06 -24.24
C ARG A 33 -3.92 28.49 -23.73
N SER A 34 -5.02 29.20 -23.94
CA SER A 34 -6.35 28.64 -23.65
C SER A 34 -6.58 27.44 -24.59
N ASP A 35 -7.15 26.36 -24.06
CA ASP A 35 -7.29 25.10 -24.79
C ASP A 35 -8.52 25.05 -25.72
N GLY A 36 -9.22 26.19 -25.94
CA GLY A 36 -10.25 26.38 -26.99
C GLY A 36 -11.54 25.56 -26.86
N ASP A 37 -11.53 24.42 -26.18
CA ASP A 37 -12.70 23.61 -25.88
C ASP A 37 -13.45 24.25 -24.70
N HIS A 38 -14.29 25.24 -25.03
CA HIS A 38 -15.42 25.59 -24.18
C HIS A 38 -16.45 24.44 -24.25
N CYS A 39 -16.17 23.34 -23.55
CA CYS A 39 -17.20 22.39 -23.23
C CYS A 39 -18.10 23.03 -22.15
N ASP A 40 -19.19 23.64 -22.60
CA ASP A 40 -20.24 24.37 -21.86
C ASP A 40 -20.96 23.57 -20.75
N ARG A 41 -20.40 22.47 -20.25
CA ARG A 41 -21.01 21.65 -19.20
C ARG A 41 -20.16 21.47 -17.93
N GLY A 42 -18.96 22.07 -17.85
CA GLY A 42 -18.01 21.78 -16.77
C GLY A 42 -17.65 22.92 -15.81
N GLY A 43 -17.82 24.19 -16.16
CA GLY A 43 -17.40 25.30 -15.27
C GLY A 43 -15.89 25.44 -15.04
N PHE A 44 -15.04 24.79 -15.85
CA PHE A 44 -13.57 24.89 -15.77
C PHE A 44 -12.97 25.54 -17.03
N GLU A 45 -12.02 26.45 -16.84
CA GLU A 45 -11.14 26.99 -17.90
C GLU A 45 -9.84 26.18 -17.96
N SER A 46 -9.54 25.59 -19.13
CA SER A 46 -8.30 24.81 -19.36
C SER A 46 -7.25 25.64 -20.10
N TYR A 47 -6.01 25.57 -19.64
CA TYR A 47 -4.85 26.24 -20.21
C TYR A 47 -3.70 25.25 -20.41
N LYS A 48 -3.02 25.35 -21.54
CA LYS A 48 -1.77 24.63 -21.82
C LYS A 48 -0.57 25.57 -21.72
N THR A 49 0.53 25.10 -21.16
CA THR A 49 1.81 25.83 -21.13
C THR A 49 2.99 24.86 -21.20
N ALA A 50 4.13 25.34 -21.69
CA ALA A 50 5.40 24.62 -21.62
C ALA A 50 6.32 25.37 -20.65
N ILE A 51 6.77 24.68 -19.60
CA ILE A 51 7.77 25.20 -18.66
C ILE A 51 9.15 24.79 -19.18
N HIS A 52 9.97 25.78 -19.51
CA HIS A 52 11.36 25.59 -19.88
C HIS A 52 12.26 25.96 -18.70
N PHE A 53 13.16 25.06 -18.30
CA PHE A 53 13.98 25.26 -17.11
C PHE A 53 15.36 24.63 -17.22
N ARG A 54 16.29 25.12 -16.38
CA ARG A 54 17.62 24.54 -16.13
C ARG A 54 17.83 24.34 -14.64
N SER A 55 18.74 23.45 -14.27
CA SER A 55 19.13 23.26 -12.86
C SER A 55 20.60 22.88 -12.76
N SER A 56 21.14 22.90 -11.55
CA SER A 56 22.49 22.37 -11.26
C SER A 56 22.69 20.92 -11.75
N ARG A 57 21.61 20.12 -11.81
CA ARG A 57 21.61 18.73 -12.30
C ARG A 57 21.49 18.61 -13.82
N TYR A 58 20.89 19.61 -14.46
CA TYR A 58 20.63 19.62 -15.91
C TYR A 58 21.16 20.93 -16.51
N GLN A 59 22.42 20.92 -16.96
CA GLN A 59 23.02 22.09 -17.58
C GLN A 59 22.36 22.48 -18.91
N GLN A 60 21.73 21.51 -19.59
CA GLN A 60 20.93 21.75 -20.79
C GLN A 60 19.46 22.05 -20.44
N GLU A 61 18.85 22.90 -21.25
CA GLU A 61 17.44 23.28 -21.13
C GLU A 61 16.50 22.08 -21.25
N GLN A 62 15.58 21.97 -20.29
CA GLN A 62 14.54 20.95 -20.25
C GLN A 62 13.18 21.61 -20.41
N ALA A 63 12.23 20.89 -21.02
CA ALA A 63 10.86 21.37 -21.20
C ALA A 63 9.83 20.37 -20.63
N VAL A 64 8.80 20.89 -19.95
CA VAL A 64 7.65 20.11 -19.45
C VAL A 64 6.36 20.78 -19.90
N ASN A 65 5.53 20.02 -20.61
CA ASN A 65 4.20 20.46 -21.00
C ASN A 65 3.21 20.22 -19.86
N LEU A 66 2.43 21.25 -19.51
CA LEU A 66 1.40 21.21 -18.50
C LEU A 66 0.05 21.57 -19.10
N THR A 67 -0.99 20.90 -18.61
CA THR A 67 -2.38 21.32 -18.77
C THR A 67 -2.89 21.72 -17.38
N VAL A 68 -3.43 22.92 -17.26
CA VAL A 68 -3.88 23.54 -16.02
C VAL A 68 -5.37 23.84 -16.16
N LYS A 69 -6.19 23.32 -15.25
CA LYS A 69 -7.63 23.58 -15.21
C LYS A 69 -7.95 24.49 -14.02
N ILE A 70 -8.74 25.53 -14.23
CA ILE A 70 -9.19 26.48 -13.21
C ILE A 70 -10.71 26.44 -13.12
N GLY A 71 -11.26 26.14 -11.95
CA GLY A 71 -12.70 26.16 -11.70
C GLY A 71 -13.25 27.58 -11.54
N ALA A 72 -14.38 27.87 -12.17
CA ALA A 72 -15.12 29.12 -12.00
C ALA A 72 -16.04 29.03 -10.77
N GLY A 73 -15.46 29.09 -9.57
CA GLY A 73 -16.20 29.02 -8.30
C GLY A 73 -15.43 28.21 -7.26
N GLY A 74 -15.62 28.53 -5.98
CA GLY A 74 -14.86 27.95 -4.87
C GLY A 74 -14.77 26.42 -4.91
N SER A 75 -13.68 25.89 -4.36
CA SER A 75 -13.29 24.47 -4.37
C SER A 75 -14.49 23.55 -4.22
N SER A 76 -14.80 22.77 -5.25
CA SER A 76 -15.76 21.69 -5.13
C SER A 76 -15.23 20.63 -4.13
N GLU A 77 -16.13 19.79 -3.61
CA GLU A 77 -15.74 18.63 -2.81
C GLU A 77 -14.79 17.69 -3.59
N GLU A 78 -14.95 17.62 -4.91
CA GLU A 78 -14.08 16.85 -5.81
C GLU A 78 -12.68 17.47 -5.90
N ASP A 79 -12.56 18.79 -6.02
CA ASP A 79 -11.27 19.50 -6.01
C ASP A 79 -10.51 19.29 -4.69
N SER A 80 -11.24 19.29 -3.57
CA SER A 80 -10.66 19.05 -2.23
C SER A 80 -10.17 17.60 -2.08
N GLN A 81 -10.88 16.64 -2.67
CA GLN A 81 -10.47 15.23 -2.69
C GLN A 81 -9.23 15.01 -3.55
N GLU A 82 -9.17 15.63 -4.73
CA GLU A 82 -8.02 15.54 -5.63
C GLU A 82 -6.77 16.16 -5.00
N VAL A 83 -6.90 17.35 -4.40
CA VAL A 83 -5.81 18.01 -3.66
C VAL A 83 -5.30 17.13 -2.52
N ARG A 84 -6.19 16.49 -1.76
CA ARG A 84 -5.78 15.56 -0.69
C ARG A 84 -5.10 14.30 -1.23
N LEU A 85 -5.62 13.73 -2.32
CA LEU A 85 -5.03 12.55 -2.96
C LEU A 85 -3.58 12.82 -3.40
N TYR A 86 -3.35 13.90 -4.14
CA TYR A 86 -2.01 14.25 -4.64
C TYR A 86 -1.11 14.88 -3.57
N GLY A 87 -1.68 15.61 -2.62
CA GLY A 87 -0.95 16.35 -1.60
C GLY A 87 -0.52 15.50 -0.41
N GLU A 88 -1.32 14.50 -0.02
CA GLU A 88 -1.11 13.73 1.21
C GLU A 88 -1.01 12.23 0.95
N VAL A 89 -1.92 11.67 0.17
CA VAL A 89 -2.11 10.21 0.08
C VAL A 89 -1.06 9.55 -0.81
N LEU A 90 -0.86 10.04 -2.04
CA LEU A 90 0.14 9.48 -2.94
C LEU A 90 1.57 9.63 -2.41
N PRO A 91 1.97 10.78 -1.80
CA PRO A 91 3.25 10.88 -1.11
C PRO A 91 3.38 9.90 0.05
N ALA A 92 2.34 9.74 0.88
CA ALA A 92 2.32 8.78 1.97
C ALA A 92 2.44 7.33 1.46
N MET A 93 1.76 6.99 0.37
CA MET A 93 1.89 5.69 -0.29
C MET A 93 3.33 5.47 -0.76
N ALA A 94 3.90 6.40 -1.53
CA ALA A 94 5.26 6.30 -2.04
C ALA A 94 6.29 6.11 -0.90
N LYS A 95 6.14 6.89 0.18
CA LYS A 95 6.96 6.79 1.39
C LYS A 95 6.78 5.44 2.10
N SER A 96 5.54 4.97 2.24
CA SER A 96 5.25 3.69 2.91
C SER A 96 5.86 2.51 2.17
N THR A 97 5.91 2.57 0.83
CA THR A 97 6.48 1.53 -0.05
C THR A 97 7.97 1.65 -0.32
N ASP A 98 8.63 2.69 0.21
CA ASP A 98 10.04 2.97 -0.02
C ASP A 98 10.95 1.87 0.59
N LEU A 99 11.85 1.36 -0.26
CA LEU A 99 12.81 0.29 0.01
C LEU A 99 14.08 0.74 0.73
N SER A 100 14.22 2.04 1.02
CA SER A 100 15.38 2.62 1.72
C SER A 100 15.77 1.89 3.01
N PHE A 101 14.85 1.13 3.63
CA PHE A 101 15.15 0.22 4.74
C PHE A 101 16.31 -0.75 4.46
N TYR A 102 16.30 -1.40 3.29
CA TYR A 102 17.32 -2.38 2.90
C TYR A 102 18.56 -1.76 2.25
N GLU A 103 18.48 -0.49 1.85
CA GLU A 103 19.57 0.20 1.15
C GLU A 103 20.46 1.02 2.11
N ALA A 104 19.90 1.57 3.19
CA ALA A 104 20.48 2.72 3.90
C ALA A 104 21.21 2.46 5.24
N SER A 105 21.32 1.22 5.76
CA SER A 105 21.91 0.99 7.09
C SER A 105 23.12 0.06 7.11
N SER A 106 24.32 0.66 7.14
CA SER A 106 25.62 -0.04 7.31
C SER A 106 25.72 -0.93 8.56
N ASP A 107 24.98 -0.60 9.62
CA ASP A 107 25.04 -1.33 10.89
C ASP A 107 24.14 -2.56 10.89
N ILE A 108 23.00 -2.49 10.17
CA ILE A 108 22.15 -3.66 9.89
C ILE A 108 22.90 -4.60 8.96
N ASP A 109 23.61 -4.05 7.97
CA ASP A 109 24.47 -4.82 7.06
C ASP A 109 25.53 -5.61 7.85
N THR A 110 26.24 -4.96 8.78
CA THR A 110 27.26 -5.60 9.63
C THR A 110 26.64 -6.68 10.55
N SER A 111 25.43 -6.44 11.07
CA SER A 111 24.71 -7.41 11.90
C SER A 111 24.26 -8.64 11.11
N ILE A 112 23.81 -8.46 9.86
CA ILE A 112 23.40 -9.58 8.99
C ILE A 112 24.63 -10.38 8.57
N GLU A 113 25.70 -9.71 8.11
CA GLU A 113 26.93 -10.38 7.69
C GLU A 113 27.58 -11.19 8.82
N SER A 114 27.59 -10.67 10.05
CA SER A 114 28.13 -11.40 11.21
C SER A 114 27.32 -12.65 11.57
N LYS A 115 25.99 -12.65 11.37
CA LYS A 115 25.15 -13.85 11.53
C LYS A 115 25.45 -14.90 10.46
N PHE A 116 25.59 -14.48 9.20
CA PHE A 116 26.00 -15.39 8.12
C PHE A 116 27.39 -15.99 8.38
N GLU A 117 28.34 -15.20 8.89
CA GLU A 117 29.69 -15.65 9.26
C GLU A 117 29.67 -16.67 10.41
N SER A 118 28.90 -16.39 11.47
CA SER A 118 28.79 -17.28 12.62
C SER A 118 28.24 -18.64 12.21
N ILE A 119 27.18 -18.66 11.40
CA ILE A 119 26.58 -19.90 10.88
C ILE A 119 27.53 -20.61 9.92
N SER A 120 28.23 -19.87 9.05
CA SER A 120 29.23 -20.44 8.15
C SER A 120 30.32 -21.19 8.92
N ASN A 121 30.85 -20.57 10.00
CA ASN A 121 31.86 -21.19 10.85
C ASN A 121 31.36 -22.43 11.59
N GLU A 122 30.10 -22.42 12.04
CA GLU A 122 29.47 -23.59 12.64
C GLU A 122 29.35 -24.75 11.63
N ILE A 123 28.86 -24.48 10.41
CA ILE A 123 28.70 -25.50 9.35
C ILE A 123 30.06 -26.11 8.95
N LYS A 124 31.15 -25.33 8.96
CA LYS A 124 32.52 -25.84 8.70
C LYS A 124 32.95 -26.91 9.70
N SER A 125 32.42 -26.90 10.92
CA SER A 125 32.74 -27.89 11.94
C SER A 125 32.02 -29.23 11.75
N TRP A 126 30.97 -29.26 10.91
CA TRP A 126 30.14 -30.44 10.70
C TRP A 126 30.73 -31.36 9.64
N LYS A 127 30.69 -32.68 9.89
CA LYS A 127 31.18 -33.68 8.93
C LYS A 127 30.38 -33.63 7.63
N ASN A 128 31.08 -33.68 6.49
CA ASN A 128 30.50 -33.72 5.14
C ASN A 128 29.68 -32.48 4.75
N CYS A 129 29.98 -31.31 5.32
CA CYS A 129 29.27 -30.05 5.03
C CYS A 129 30.16 -28.98 4.36
N GLU A 130 31.36 -29.35 3.90
CA GLU A 130 32.39 -28.43 3.40
C GLU A 130 31.90 -27.61 2.19
N GLU A 131 31.18 -28.25 1.27
CA GLU A 131 30.60 -27.57 0.09
C GLU A 131 29.50 -26.56 0.49
N ILE A 132 28.67 -26.93 1.48
CA ILE A 132 27.60 -26.07 1.99
C ILE A 132 28.19 -24.88 2.74
N ALA A 133 29.21 -25.10 3.56
CA ALA A 133 29.95 -24.05 4.25
C ALA A 133 30.53 -23.03 3.27
N SER A 134 31.18 -23.50 2.19
CA SER A 134 31.73 -22.62 1.14
C SER A 134 30.64 -21.76 0.46
N LYS A 135 29.46 -22.36 0.19
CA LYS A 135 28.30 -21.63 -0.35
C LYS A 135 27.78 -20.57 0.63
N PHE A 136 27.66 -20.88 1.92
CA PHE A 136 27.24 -19.93 2.96
C PHE A 136 28.24 -18.78 3.13
N GLU A 137 29.54 -19.06 3.09
CA GLU A 137 30.59 -18.05 3.12
C GLU A 137 30.45 -17.07 1.94
N ALA A 138 30.23 -17.59 0.73
CA ALA A 138 30.01 -16.77 -0.46
C ALA A 138 28.70 -15.94 -0.41
N LEU A 139 27.71 -16.37 0.39
CA LEU A 139 26.49 -15.60 0.59
C LEU A 139 26.70 -14.38 1.49
N LYS A 140 27.72 -14.37 2.36
CA LYS A 140 28.01 -13.24 3.26
C LYS A 140 28.06 -11.91 2.50
N SER A 141 28.96 -11.81 1.52
CA SER A 141 29.21 -10.58 0.74
C SER A 141 28.12 -10.26 -0.28
N SER A 142 27.25 -11.22 -0.62
CA SER A 142 26.14 -11.01 -1.58
C SER A 142 24.76 -10.91 -0.93
N SER A 143 24.66 -11.09 0.39
CA SER A 143 23.41 -11.14 1.15
C SER A 143 22.58 -9.88 0.97
N LYS A 144 23.19 -8.70 1.08
CA LYS A 144 22.55 -7.39 0.86
C LYS A 144 21.97 -7.26 -0.55
N ALA A 145 22.78 -7.54 -1.57
CA ALA A 145 22.34 -7.44 -2.96
C ALA A 145 21.19 -8.40 -3.27
N LYS A 146 21.22 -9.61 -2.69
CA LYS A 146 20.14 -10.58 -2.82
C LYS A 146 18.87 -10.15 -2.09
N LEU A 147 18.96 -9.56 -0.89
CA LEU A 147 17.80 -8.98 -0.21
C LEU A 147 17.20 -7.83 -1.01
N ALA A 148 18.02 -6.90 -1.51
CA ALA A 148 17.55 -5.82 -2.38
C ALA A 148 16.82 -6.38 -3.61
N GLN A 149 17.31 -7.46 -4.22
CA GLN A 149 16.64 -8.13 -5.33
C GLN A 149 15.32 -8.82 -4.95
N VAL A 150 15.24 -9.39 -3.75
CA VAL A 150 14.00 -9.98 -3.22
C VAL A 150 12.91 -8.91 -3.12
N PHE A 151 13.25 -7.77 -2.53
CA PHE A 151 12.29 -6.68 -2.33
C PHE A 151 12.17 -5.73 -3.53
N ALA A 152 12.99 -5.89 -4.58
CA ALA A 152 12.78 -5.15 -5.82
C ALA A 152 11.43 -5.54 -6.46
N PRO A 153 10.62 -4.56 -6.91
CA PRO A 153 9.42 -4.83 -7.68
C PRO A 153 9.77 -5.62 -8.94
N ASN A 154 8.89 -6.52 -9.35
CA ASN A 154 9.08 -7.22 -10.61
C ASN A 154 9.04 -6.24 -11.80
N PRO A 155 9.96 -6.37 -12.78
CA PRO A 155 9.93 -5.56 -13.99
C PRO A 155 8.63 -5.72 -14.77
N LYS A 156 8.28 -4.72 -15.57
CA LYS A 156 7.11 -4.79 -16.45
C LYS A 156 7.19 -6.02 -17.37
N GLY A 157 6.13 -6.82 -17.38
CA GLY A 157 6.05 -8.06 -18.18
C GLY A 157 6.65 -9.30 -17.50
N THR A 158 7.20 -9.18 -16.29
CA THR A 158 7.69 -10.33 -15.51
C THR A 158 6.90 -10.45 -14.21
N GLY A 159 6.29 -11.61 -13.95
CA GLY A 159 5.56 -11.86 -12.71
C GLY A 159 4.43 -10.85 -12.45
N TYR A 160 4.07 -10.70 -11.18
CA TYR A 160 3.04 -9.76 -10.73
C TYR A 160 3.51 -9.04 -9.48
N ASN A 161 3.09 -7.80 -9.32
CA ASN A 161 3.32 -7.02 -8.12
C ASN A 161 1.99 -6.75 -7.42
N VAL A 162 2.01 -6.81 -6.09
CA VAL A 162 0.90 -6.51 -5.21
C VAL A 162 1.38 -5.57 -4.11
N LEU A 163 0.45 -4.94 -3.41
CA LEU A 163 0.74 -4.24 -2.17
C LEU A 163 0.83 -5.26 -1.04
N ASN A 164 2.04 -5.69 -0.72
CA ASN A 164 2.34 -6.56 0.41
C ASN A 164 2.19 -5.79 1.73
N HIS A 165 1.89 -6.51 2.81
CA HIS A 165 2.04 -6.07 4.19
C HIS A 165 3.49 -5.67 4.51
N GLY A 166 4.46 -6.41 3.98
CA GLY A 166 5.89 -6.06 4.00
C GLY A 166 6.64 -6.40 5.30
N ASN A 167 5.91 -6.73 6.37
CA ASN A 167 6.48 -7.25 7.62
C ASN A 167 5.50 -8.21 8.31
N LEU A 168 5.02 -9.21 7.58
CA LEU A 168 3.98 -10.11 8.08
C LEU A 168 4.54 -11.11 9.09
N GLU A 169 4.23 -10.93 10.37
CA GLU A 169 4.66 -11.82 11.44
C GLU A 169 3.49 -12.24 12.33
N ARG A 170 3.69 -13.25 13.20
CA ARG A 170 2.62 -13.75 14.08
C ARG A 170 2.00 -12.66 14.95
N HIS A 171 2.80 -11.73 15.46
CA HIS A 171 2.32 -10.65 16.33
C HIS A 171 1.44 -9.62 15.59
N CYS A 172 1.53 -9.56 14.25
CA CYS A 172 0.70 -8.72 13.40
C CYS A 172 -0.76 -9.21 13.35
N LEU A 173 -1.03 -10.46 13.72
CA LEU A 173 -2.38 -11.04 13.62
C LEU A 173 -3.15 -10.77 14.91
N ARG A 174 -4.24 -10.02 14.81
CA ARG A 174 -5.17 -9.73 15.91
C ARG A 174 -6.48 -10.46 15.68
N PHE A 175 -6.73 -11.53 16.44
CA PHE A 175 -7.98 -12.27 16.36
C PHE A 175 -9.08 -11.57 17.16
N LYS A 176 -10.22 -11.31 16.52
CA LYS A 176 -11.44 -10.83 17.16
C LYS A 176 -12.58 -11.81 16.85
N PRO A 177 -13.20 -12.44 17.86
CA PRO A 177 -14.26 -13.44 17.63
C PRO A 177 -15.41 -12.94 16.75
N SER A 178 -15.79 -11.67 16.84
CA SER A 178 -16.92 -11.09 16.11
C SER A 178 -16.59 -10.65 14.68
N THR A 179 -15.33 -10.36 14.36
CA THR A 179 -14.94 -9.76 13.07
C THR A 179 -13.84 -10.52 12.34
N GLY A 180 -13.38 -11.66 12.90
CA GLY A 180 -12.27 -12.44 12.36
C GLY A 180 -10.89 -11.86 12.69
N THR A 181 -9.91 -12.13 11.82
CA THR A 181 -8.52 -11.70 11.99
C THR A 181 -8.29 -10.35 11.34
N MET A 182 -7.65 -9.43 12.06
CA MET A 182 -7.18 -8.14 11.57
C MET A 182 -5.65 -8.14 11.55
N LEU A 183 -5.06 -7.60 10.49
CA LEU A 183 -3.60 -7.39 10.41
C LEU A 183 -3.23 -6.03 11.01
N THR A 184 -2.08 -5.96 11.66
CA THR A 184 -1.48 -4.74 12.22
C THR A 184 0.01 -4.66 11.87
N ASP A 185 0.66 -3.53 12.17
CA ASP A 185 2.10 -3.35 11.96
C ASP A 185 2.54 -3.28 10.49
N TYR A 186 1.73 -2.60 9.67
CA TYR A 186 1.96 -2.44 8.24
C TYR A 186 3.29 -1.75 7.90
N ARG A 187 4.06 -2.37 7.00
CA ARG A 187 5.29 -1.87 6.38
C ARG A 187 5.15 -1.95 4.86
N CYS A 188 3.99 -1.51 4.37
CA CYS A 188 3.48 -1.89 3.06
C CYS A 188 4.54 -1.81 1.96
N HIS A 189 4.61 -2.83 1.10
CA HIS A 189 5.66 -2.91 0.09
C HIS A 189 5.09 -3.34 -1.27
N TRP A 190 5.40 -2.58 -2.32
CA TRP A 190 4.98 -2.91 -3.68
C TRP A 190 5.97 -3.88 -4.34
N GLY A 191 5.57 -5.14 -4.49
CA GLY A 191 6.45 -6.18 -5.01
C GLY A 191 5.77 -7.51 -5.18
N SER A 192 6.55 -8.58 -5.35
CA SER A 192 6.01 -9.93 -5.55
C SER A 192 5.11 -10.38 -4.40
N PRO A 193 3.95 -11.04 -4.66
CA PRO A 193 3.13 -11.64 -3.60
C PRO A 193 3.85 -12.74 -2.82
N ALA A 194 4.95 -13.27 -3.36
CA ALA A 194 5.79 -14.26 -2.68
C ALA A 194 6.42 -13.72 -1.40
N ILE A 195 6.59 -12.40 -1.25
CA ILE A 195 7.21 -11.79 -0.07
C ILE A 195 6.39 -12.11 1.19
N ASP A 196 5.10 -11.73 1.21
CA ASP A 196 4.23 -12.03 2.35
C ASP A 196 3.92 -13.53 2.47
N LEU A 197 3.84 -14.26 1.35
CA LEU A 197 3.55 -15.71 1.38
C LEU A 197 4.72 -16.49 2.01
N ILE A 198 5.97 -16.10 1.74
CA ILE A 198 7.14 -16.67 2.42
C ILE A 198 7.11 -16.31 3.92
N CYS A 199 6.79 -15.06 4.27
CA CYS A 199 6.62 -14.66 5.67
C CYS A 199 5.53 -15.49 6.40
N LEU A 200 4.40 -15.75 5.76
CA LEU A 200 3.36 -16.65 6.29
C LEU A 200 3.93 -18.05 6.58
N LEU A 201 4.65 -18.62 5.62
CA LEU A 201 5.21 -19.96 5.73
C LEU A 201 6.30 -20.06 6.80
N ASP A 202 7.11 -19.02 6.98
CA ASP A 202 8.33 -19.08 7.81
C ASP A 202 8.16 -18.50 9.21
N LYS A 203 7.30 -17.47 9.37
CA LYS A 203 7.17 -16.69 10.60
C LYS A 203 5.86 -16.93 11.34
N ILE A 204 4.83 -17.44 10.66
CA ILE A 204 3.51 -17.68 11.25
C ILE A 204 3.27 -19.17 11.43
N VAL A 205 3.41 -19.93 10.34
CA VAL A 205 3.21 -21.37 10.29
C VAL A 205 4.33 -22.10 11.05
N THR A 206 3.98 -23.13 11.82
CA THR A 206 4.97 -23.95 12.53
C THR A 206 5.82 -24.76 11.55
N PRO A 207 7.11 -25.05 11.86
CA PRO A 207 7.97 -25.85 10.98
C PRO A 207 7.37 -27.20 10.58
N ALA A 208 6.72 -27.91 11.50
CA ALA A 208 6.05 -29.19 11.23
C ALA A 208 4.92 -29.04 10.19
N LEU A 209 4.04 -28.04 10.38
CA LEU A 209 2.96 -27.77 9.44
C LEU A 209 3.48 -27.31 8.08
N LYS A 210 4.55 -26.48 8.03
CA LYS A 210 5.22 -26.10 6.77
C LYS A 210 5.75 -27.35 6.06
N ALA A 211 6.41 -28.26 6.78
CA ALA A 211 7.00 -29.46 6.17
C ALA A 211 5.95 -30.39 5.55
N THR A 212 4.79 -30.56 6.19
CA THR A 212 3.75 -31.49 5.73
C THR A 212 2.76 -30.84 4.76
N HIS A 213 2.42 -29.56 4.93
CA HIS A 213 1.29 -28.92 4.25
C HIS A 213 1.62 -27.65 3.45
N ARG A 214 2.89 -27.40 3.14
CA ARG A 214 3.29 -26.21 2.37
C ARG A 214 2.52 -26.06 1.06
N ARG A 215 2.26 -27.15 0.34
CA ARG A 215 1.59 -27.10 -0.96
C ARG A 215 0.13 -26.68 -0.81
N GLU A 216 -0.55 -27.22 0.18
CA GLU A 216 -1.94 -26.91 0.51
C GLU A 216 -2.08 -25.46 0.97
N ILE A 217 -1.15 -24.95 1.78
CA ILE A 217 -1.15 -23.54 2.22
C ILE A 217 -0.96 -22.60 1.02
N VAL A 218 0.01 -22.88 0.15
CA VAL A 218 0.25 -22.08 -1.07
C VAL A 218 -0.97 -22.15 -2.01
N TYR A 219 -1.59 -23.33 -2.15
CA TYR A 219 -2.78 -23.50 -2.98
C TYR A 219 -3.99 -22.74 -2.42
N ALA A 220 -4.21 -22.80 -1.10
CA ALA A 220 -5.28 -22.05 -0.45
C ALA A 220 -5.09 -20.53 -0.62
N TYR A 221 -3.87 -20.03 -0.44
CA TYR A 221 -3.55 -18.63 -0.73
C TYR A 221 -3.87 -18.28 -2.19
N TYR A 222 -3.44 -19.12 -3.13
CA TYR A 222 -3.68 -18.91 -4.57
C TYR A 222 -5.18 -18.85 -4.90
N GLN A 223 -5.98 -19.77 -4.36
CA GLN A 223 -7.42 -19.80 -4.59
C GLN A 223 -8.08 -18.50 -4.12
N HIS A 224 -7.75 -18.04 -2.90
CA HIS A 224 -8.27 -16.77 -2.39
C HIS A 224 -7.77 -15.57 -3.18
N PHE A 225 -6.52 -15.57 -3.60
CA PHE A 225 -5.95 -14.49 -4.42
C PHE A 225 -6.70 -14.35 -5.75
N VAL A 226 -6.96 -15.45 -6.45
CA VAL A 226 -7.74 -15.45 -7.71
C VAL A 226 -9.19 -15.02 -7.45
N GLN A 227 -9.83 -15.52 -6.40
CA GLN A 227 -11.19 -15.13 -6.02
C GLN A 227 -11.30 -13.64 -5.76
N ILE A 228 -10.34 -13.04 -5.06
CA ILE A 228 -10.32 -11.60 -4.78
C ILE A 228 -10.13 -10.81 -6.08
N LEU A 229 -9.21 -11.21 -6.97
CA LEU A 229 -9.00 -10.55 -8.25
C LEU A 229 -10.28 -10.57 -9.11
N ASP A 230 -11.01 -11.69 -9.15
CA ASP A 230 -12.32 -11.76 -9.81
C ASP A 230 -13.35 -10.85 -9.12
N ALA A 231 -13.43 -10.91 -7.79
CA ALA A 231 -14.38 -10.13 -7.00
C ALA A 231 -14.18 -8.62 -7.14
N ILE A 232 -12.95 -8.13 -7.29
CA ILE A 232 -12.67 -6.70 -7.52
C ILE A 232 -12.76 -6.29 -9.00
N GLY A 233 -13.05 -7.23 -9.91
CA GLY A 233 -13.14 -6.96 -11.34
C GLY A 233 -11.80 -6.62 -11.98
N TYR A 234 -10.72 -7.28 -11.56
CA TYR A 234 -9.39 -7.07 -12.13
C TYR A 234 -9.39 -7.39 -13.64
N LEU A 235 -9.13 -6.36 -14.45
CA LEU A 235 -9.18 -6.48 -15.92
C LEU A 235 -7.87 -7.02 -16.54
N GLY A 236 -6.84 -7.25 -15.72
CA GLY A 236 -5.57 -7.83 -16.18
C GLY A 236 -5.62 -9.35 -16.29
N VAL A 237 -4.46 -9.95 -16.60
CA VAL A 237 -4.32 -11.41 -16.61
C VAL A 237 -4.27 -11.92 -15.18
N VAL A 238 -5.23 -12.76 -14.81
CA VAL A 238 -5.24 -13.45 -13.51
C VAL A 238 -4.05 -14.42 -13.46
N PRO A 239 -3.19 -14.34 -12.42
CA PRO A 239 -2.03 -15.20 -12.31
C PRO A 239 -2.38 -16.68 -12.27
N ARG A 240 -1.54 -17.51 -12.89
CA ARG A 240 -1.62 -18.98 -12.77
C ARG A 240 -0.87 -19.46 -11.52
N LEU A 241 -1.26 -20.61 -10.98
CA LEU A 241 -0.57 -21.20 -9.82
C LEU A 241 0.93 -21.40 -10.09
N VAL A 242 1.29 -21.84 -11.30
CA VAL A 242 2.69 -22.00 -11.71
C VAL A 242 3.46 -20.67 -11.68
N GLU A 243 2.81 -19.55 -12.00
CA GLU A 243 3.44 -18.23 -11.96
C GLU A 243 3.69 -17.79 -10.52
N LEU A 244 2.76 -18.05 -9.59
CA LEU A 244 2.99 -17.84 -8.16
C LEU A 244 4.11 -18.73 -7.62
N GLN A 245 4.19 -19.98 -8.06
CA GLN A 245 5.29 -20.89 -7.68
C GLN A 245 6.65 -20.40 -8.21
N MET A 246 6.68 -19.86 -9.43
CA MET A 246 7.89 -19.23 -9.97
C MET A 246 8.30 -18.01 -9.15
N GLU A 247 7.35 -17.21 -8.68
CA GLU A 247 7.63 -16.09 -7.77
C GLU A 247 8.22 -16.57 -6.44
N LEU A 248 7.68 -17.63 -5.84
CA LEU A 248 8.25 -18.23 -4.62
C LEU A 248 9.71 -18.67 -4.84
N LEU A 249 10.04 -19.21 -6.02
CA LEU A 249 11.41 -19.59 -6.36
C LEU A 249 12.32 -18.37 -6.56
N ARG A 250 11.86 -17.36 -7.31
CA ARG A 250 12.62 -16.10 -7.55
C ARG A 250 12.94 -15.38 -6.24
N LYS A 251 12.02 -15.43 -5.28
CA LYS A 251 12.15 -14.79 -3.96
C LYS A 251 12.65 -15.74 -2.87
N GLY A 252 13.06 -16.96 -3.23
CA GLY A 252 13.44 -18.02 -2.29
C GLY A 252 14.65 -17.72 -1.41
N PHE A 253 15.47 -16.71 -1.75
CA PHE A 253 16.52 -16.24 -0.85
C PHE A 253 15.96 -15.69 0.48
N LEU A 254 14.71 -15.21 0.48
CA LEU A 254 14.05 -14.76 1.70
C LEU A 254 13.89 -15.90 2.73
N GLU A 255 13.67 -17.14 2.29
CA GLU A 255 13.63 -18.30 3.21
C GLU A 255 14.99 -18.51 3.87
N VAL A 256 16.09 -18.44 3.11
CA VAL A 256 17.45 -18.55 3.65
C VAL A 256 17.71 -17.46 4.68
N PHE A 257 17.29 -16.22 4.38
CA PHE A 257 17.42 -15.11 5.31
C PHE A 257 16.66 -15.33 6.62
N HIS A 258 15.41 -15.79 6.56
CA HIS A 258 14.62 -16.09 7.75
C HIS A 258 15.23 -17.21 8.62
N GLU A 259 15.82 -18.24 8.00
CA GLU A 259 16.54 -19.28 8.74
C GLU A 259 17.75 -18.71 9.51
N VAL A 260 18.52 -17.84 8.86
CA VAL A 260 19.68 -17.15 9.49
C VAL A 260 19.23 -16.22 10.62
N GLU A 261 18.15 -15.47 10.43
CA GLU A 261 17.59 -14.62 11.50
C GLU A 261 17.13 -15.44 12.71
N ARG A 262 16.50 -16.61 12.48
CA ARG A 262 16.00 -17.47 13.54
C ARG A 262 17.12 -18.09 14.36
N ALA A 263 18.18 -18.57 13.71
CA ALA A 263 19.36 -19.11 14.38
C ALA A 263 19.98 -18.10 15.36
N GLY A 264 20.05 -16.82 14.99
CA GLY A 264 20.53 -15.76 15.87
C GLY A 264 19.58 -15.43 17.04
N THR A 265 18.27 -15.65 16.88
CA THR A 265 17.24 -15.28 17.88
C THR A 265 17.02 -16.39 18.93
N VAL A 266 17.14 -17.66 18.54
CA VAL A 266 16.97 -18.82 19.46
C VAL A 266 18.03 -18.80 20.57
N ALA A 267 19.27 -18.40 20.26
CA ALA A 267 20.32 -18.22 21.25
C ALA A 267 19.97 -17.17 22.33
N PHE A 268 19.14 -16.18 21.99
CA PHE A 268 18.70 -15.13 22.91
C PHE A 268 17.47 -15.54 23.73
N ARG A 269 16.49 -16.24 23.12
CA ARG A 269 15.25 -16.66 23.80
C ARG A 269 15.46 -17.71 24.88
N MET A 270 16.50 -18.54 24.80
CA MET A 270 16.83 -19.47 25.87
C MET A 270 17.29 -18.78 27.17
N ALA A 271 17.50 -17.46 27.16
CA ALA A 271 17.92 -16.69 28.33
C ALA A 271 16.76 -16.09 29.16
N GLU A 272 15.54 -15.96 28.63
CA GLU A 272 14.44 -15.27 29.33
C GLU A 272 13.07 -15.90 29.05
N GLU A 273 12.68 -16.90 29.84
CA GLU A 273 11.26 -17.25 30.05
C GLU A 273 10.79 -16.63 31.38
N LYS A 274 9.94 -15.58 31.31
CA LYS A 274 9.16 -15.13 32.48
C LYS A 274 7.70 -14.88 32.14
N SER A 275 6.87 -15.21 33.13
CA SER A 275 5.41 -15.12 33.21
C SER A 275 4.88 -13.66 33.12
N PRO A 276 3.57 -13.39 33.19
CA PRO A 276 3.01 -12.11 32.74
C PRO A 276 3.62 -10.93 33.51
N LEU A 277 4.10 -9.95 32.75
CA LEU A 277 4.97 -8.88 33.23
C LEU A 277 4.11 -7.68 33.66
N ASP A 278 3.97 -7.48 34.97
CA ASP A 278 3.61 -6.18 35.50
C ASP A 278 4.70 -5.17 35.08
N VAL A 279 4.28 -3.95 34.73
CA VAL A 279 5.20 -2.87 34.34
C VAL A 279 5.61 -2.16 35.63
N GLU A 280 6.90 -2.06 35.91
CA GLU A 280 7.37 -1.23 37.01
C GLU A 280 7.01 0.23 36.73
N SER A 281 6.61 0.99 37.76
CA SER A 281 6.10 2.37 37.56
C SER A 281 7.11 3.30 36.87
N GLY A 282 8.41 3.02 36.97
CA GLY A 282 9.46 3.78 36.30
C GLY A 282 9.64 3.47 34.81
N ASP A 283 9.06 2.38 34.32
CA ASP A 283 9.13 1.98 32.90
C ASP A 283 7.96 2.52 32.07
N ILE A 284 6.97 3.15 32.70
CA ILE A 284 5.84 3.78 32.01
C ILE A 284 6.26 5.20 31.61
N PRO A 285 6.22 5.56 30.32
CA PRO A 285 6.55 6.91 29.88
C PRO A 285 5.60 7.95 30.48
N ASP A 286 6.12 9.10 30.89
CA ASP A 286 5.33 10.18 31.52
C ASP A 286 4.12 10.62 30.69
N TRP A 287 4.22 10.55 29.36
CA TRP A 287 3.12 10.92 28.46
C TRP A 287 1.96 9.91 28.47
N LEU A 288 2.19 8.66 28.89
CA LEU A 288 1.17 7.60 28.92
C LEU A 288 0.36 7.67 30.21
N ASN A 289 -0.46 8.71 30.34
CA ASN A 289 -1.19 9.05 31.56
C ASN A 289 -2.68 9.33 31.31
N SER A 290 -3.44 9.54 32.40
CA SER A 290 -4.89 9.77 32.34
C SER A 290 -5.26 11.00 31.52
N GLY A 291 -4.45 12.06 31.57
CA GLY A 291 -4.65 13.28 30.80
C GLY A 291 -4.53 13.05 29.29
N TYR A 292 -3.56 12.25 28.87
CA TYR A 292 -3.41 11.83 27.47
C TYR A 292 -4.65 11.06 26.98
N PHE A 293 -5.09 10.05 27.74
CA PHE A 293 -6.28 9.28 27.37
C PHE A 293 -7.56 10.11 27.39
N GLU A 294 -7.70 11.04 28.33
CA GLU A 294 -8.86 11.93 28.39
C GLU A 294 -8.94 12.81 27.12
N GLN A 295 -7.83 13.45 26.75
CA GLN A 295 -7.77 14.26 25.53
C GLN A 295 -8.00 13.41 24.26
N LEU A 296 -7.38 12.24 24.20
CA LEU A 296 -7.52 11.31 23.08
C LEU A 296 -8.97 10.86 22.90
N LEU A 297 -9.63 10.44 24.00
CA LEU A 297 -11.00 9.94 23.99
C LEU A 297 -11.99 11.05 23.66
N ARG A 298 -11.83 12.25 24.24
CA ARG A 298 -12.66 13.43 23.91
C ARG A 298 -12.60 13.73 22.41
N ARG A 299 -11.40 13.74 21.83
CA ARG A 299 -11.19 14.01 20.40
C ARG A 299 -11.80 12.91 19.52
N LYS A 300 -11.54 11.64 19.81
CA LYS A 300 -11.98 10.52 18.97
C LYS A 300 -13.47 10.18 19.11
N LYS A 301 -14.11 10.53 20.22
CA LYS A 301 -15.56 10.32 20.45
C LYS A 301 -16.38 11.59 20.28
N GLU A 302 -15.74 12.72 20.02
CA GLU A 302 -16.40 14.04 19.92
C GLU A 302 -17.25 14.37 21.14
N ASP A 303 -16.77 13.96 22.33
CA ASP A 303 -17.48 14.12 23.60
C ASP A 303 -16.57 14.77 24.64
N LEU A 304 -16.73 16.07 24.84
CA LEU A 304 -15.95 16.86 25.80
C LEU A 304 -16.25 16.51 27.26
N THR A 305 -17.35 15.80 27.55
CA THR A 305 -17.73 15.44 28.93
C THR A 305 -16.93 14.27 29.48
N ILE A 306 -16.17 13.56 28.64
CA ILE A 306 -15.40 12.39 29.05
C ILE A 306 -14.42 12.73 30.18
N ARG A 307 -14.41 11.90 31.22
CA ARG A 307 -13.49 11.99 32.37
C ARG A 307 -12.82 10.65 32.57
N VAL A 308 -11.49 10.59 32.54
CA VAL A 308 -10.77 9.35 32.82
C VAL A 308 -10.63 9.18 34.34
N GLN A 309 -11.12 8.05 34.86
CA GLN A 309 -11.07 7.74 36.29
C GLN A 309 -9.76 7.05 36.65
N SER A 310 -9.36 6.04 35.89
CA SER A 310 -8.17 5.26 36.18
C SER A 310 -7.57 4.62 34.93
N LEU A 311 -6.28 4.32 35.03
CA LEU A 311 -5.52 3.55 34.07
C LEU A 311 -4.87 2.35 34.76
N ASP A 312 -4.88 1.21 34.09
CA ASP A 312 -4.06 0.03 34.43
C ASP A 312 -3.19 -0.28 33.20
N VAL A 313 -1.88 -0.10 33.34
CA VAL A 313 -0.89 -0.22 32.25
C VAL A 313 -0.05 -1.47 32.48
N LYS A 314 -0.04 -2.36 31.49
CA LYS A 314 0.75 -3.60 31.51
C LYS A 314 1.52 -3.78 30.21
N TYR A 315 2.57 -4.59 30.20
CA TYR A 315 3.18 -4.98 28.93
C TYR A 315 2.20 -5.89 28.18
N ALA A 316 1.94 -5.57 26.91
CA ALA A 316 1.08 -6.39 26.06
C ALA A 316 1.80 -7.64 25.56
N ILE A 317 3.13 -7.61 25.51
CA ILE A 317 4.00 -8.65 24.97
C ILE A 317 5.27 -8.72 25.83
N PRO A 318 5.88 -9.90 26.07
CA PRO A 318 7.13 -10.02 26.84
C PRO A 318 8.30 -9.17 26.32
N ARG A 319 9.21 -8.80 27.22
CA ARG A 319 10.52 -8.24 26.83
C ARG A 319 11.25 -9.26 25.95
N GLY A 320 11.92 -8.78 24.89
CA GLY A 320 12.62 -9.63 23.92
C GLY A 320 11.78 -10.14 22.74
N GLU A 321 10.46 -9.92 22.72
CA GLU A 321 9.63 -10.23 21.54
C GLU A 321 9.39 -9.03 20.61
N ASN A 322 9.55 -7.79 21.10
CA ASN A 322 9.50 -6.58 20.29
C ASN A 322 10.80 -5.78 20.41
N PHE A 323 11.67 -5.89 19.42
CA PHE A 323 12.98 -5.24 19.41
C PHE A 323 12.94 -3.74 19.10
N VAL A 324 11.85 -3.28 18.48
CA VAL A 324 11.72 -1.90 17.96
C VAL A 324 10.77 -1.04 18.79
N SER A 325 9.72 -1.63 19.37
CA SER A 325 8.67 -0.89 20.07
C SER A 325 8.36 -1.53 21.41
N VAL A 326 8.00 -0.70 22.38
CA VAL A 326 7.43 -1.19 23.64
C VAL A 326 5.91 -1.16 23.50
N ILE A 327 5.27 -2.32 23.68
CA ILE A 327 3.83 -2.43 23.51
C ILE A 327 3.17 -2.54 24.88
N TYR A 328 2.32 -1.58 25.19
CA TYR A 328 1.52 -1.53 26.41
C TYR A 328 0.08 -1.97 26.11
N ARG A 329 -0.51 -2.71 27.04
CA ARG A 329 -1.95 -2.86 27.17
C ARG A 329 -2.40 -1.93 28.26
N VAL A 330 -3.31 -1.02 27.94
CA VAL A 330 -3.86 -0.05 28.89
C VAL A 330 -5.35 -0.30 29.06
N GLN A 331 -5.78 -0.69 30.26
CA GLN A 331 -7.20 -0.61 30.61
C GLN A 331 -7.50 0.80 31.09
N VAL A 332 -8.55 1.39 30.52
CA VAL A 332 -9.00 2.75 30.80
C VAL A 332 -10.42 2.65 31.31
N VAL A 333 -10.65 3.18 32.50
CA VAL A 333 -11.99 3.37 33.06
C VAL A 333 -12.32 4.84 32.96
N PHE A 334 -13.42 5.18 32.29
CA PHE A 334 -13.81 6.57 32.06
C PHE A 334 -15.32 6.76 32.03
N ASP A 335 -15.76 7.97 32.35
CA ASP A 335 -17.16 8.37 32.25
C ASP A 335 -17.45 9.01 30.89
N THR A 336 -18.69 8.89 30.45
CA THR A 336 -19.26 9.60 29.30
C THR A 336 -20.56 10.27 29.73
N LYS A 337 -21.10 11.18 28.93
CA LYS A 337 -22.41 11.79 29.21
C LYS A 337 -23.56 10.79 29.42
N ASN A 338 -23.46 9.60 28.83
CA ASN A 338 -24.53 8.60 28.83
C ASN A 338 -24.28 7.41 29.76
N GLN A 339 -23.03 7.18 30.18
CA GLN A 339 -22.62 5.99 30.89
C GLN A 339 -21.41 6.28 31.76
N LEU A 340 -21.49 5.89 33.04
CA LEU A 340 -20.40 5.97 34.00
C LEU A 340 -19.55 4.68 33.99
N ALA A 341 -18.28 4.81 34.37
CA ALA A 341 -17.31 3.73 34.54
C ALA A 341 -17.21 2.78 33.33
N VAL A 342 -17.16 3.33 32.13
CA VAL A 342 -16.93 2.57 30.90
C VAL A 342 -15.51 2.01 30.92
N ASN A 343 -15.38 0.69 31.01
CA ASN A 343 -14.10 0.01 30.92
C ASN A 343 -13.78 -0.38 29.47
N ARG A 344 -12.61 0.03 28.98
CA ARG A 344 -12.07 -0.35 27.67
C ARG A 344 -10.57 -0.66 27.75
N SER A 345 -10.13 -1.64 26.97
CA SER A 345 -8.72 -1.97 26.83
C SER A 345 -8.17 -1.49 25.49
N TYR A 346 -7.01 -0.84 25.53
CA TYR A 346 -6.30 -0.29 24.38
C TYR A 346 -4.89 -0.91 24.29
N ILE A 347 -4.39 -1.04 23.06
CA ILE A 347 -2.98 -1.35 22.81
C ILE A 347 -2.29 -0.05 22.44
N VAL A 348 -1.24 0.31 23.18
CA VAL A 348 -0.43 1.51 22.94
C VAL A 348 0.96 1.06 22.55
N LYS A 349 1.41 1.50 21.37
CA LYS A 349 2.75 1.21 20.87
C LYS A 349 3.62 2.44 21.12
N GLY A 350 4.54 2.31 22.07
CA GLY A 350 5.54 3.33 22.40
C GLY A 350 6.86 3.08 21.68
N ILE A 351 7.64 4.16 21.53
CA ILE A 351 9.02 4.08 21.03
C ILE A 351 9.89 3.52 22.17
N SER A 352 10.75 2.55 21.86
CA SER A 352 11.75 2.06 22.82
C SER A 352 12.72 3.18 23.20
N SER A 353 13.08 3.27 24.49
CA SER A 353 14.01 4.28 25.02
C SER A 353 15.47 4.06 24.58
N SER A 354 15.76 2.97 23.85
CA SER A 354 17.11 2.73 23.36
C SER A 354 17.52 3.80 22.35
N GLU A 355 18.70 4.39 22.56
CA GLU A 355 19.24 5.44 21.70
C GLU A 355 19.35 4.99 20.23
N PHE A 356 19.63 3.70 20.00
CA PHE A 356 19.63 3.09 18.68
C PHE A 356 18.24 3.13 18.01
N THR A 357 17.19 2.74 18.74
CA THR A 357 15.81 2.79 18.24
C THR A 357 15.38 4.23 17.95
N VAL A 358 15.64 5.16 18.87
CA VAL A 358 15.22 6.56 18.73
C VAL A 358 15.91 7.21 17.53
N LYS A 359 17.25 7.14 17.43
CA LYS A 359 18.01 7.81 16.36
C LYS A 359 17.90 7.16 14.96
N LYS A 360 17.57 5.87 14.85
CA LYS A 360 17.52 5.19 13.55
C LYS A 360 16.12 4.80 13.10
N LEU A 361 15.23 4.45 14.03
CA LEU A 361 13.87 3.96 13.74
C LEU A 361 12.80 5.04 13.98
N GLY A 362 13.05 5.97 14.91
CA GLY A 362 12.17 7.09 15.26
C GLY A 362 12.50 8.42 14.57
N GLU A 363 13.78 8.80 14.51
CA GLU A 363 14.26 10.11 14.02
C GLU A 363 15.30 9.92 12.91
N GLY A 364 14.85 9.72 11.66
CA GLY A 364 15.71 9.54 10.49
C GLY A 364 14.92 9.26 9.22
N SER A 365 15.59 9.00 8.09
CA SER A 365 14.96 8.70 6.79
C SER A 365 14.02 7.47 6.80
N TYR A 366 14.09 6.64 7.86
CA TYR A 366 13.34 5.41 7.98
C TYR A 366 11.93 5.58 8.61
N ASN A 367 11.69 6.63 9.41
CA ASN A 367 10.50 6.90 10.25
C ASN A 367 9.36 5.86 10.16
N VAL A 368 9.60 4.75 10.86
CA VAL A 368 8.80 3.53 10.86
C VAL A 368 7.38 3.82 11.34
N TYR A 369 7.26 4.55 12.44
CA TYR A 369 5.97 4.84 13.06
C TYR A 369 5.10 5.72 12.18
N GLU A 370 5.68 6.74 11.56
CA GLU A 370 4.93 7.62 10.67
C GLU A 370 4.46 6.89 9.40
N LYS A 371 5.30 6.00 8.82
CA LYS A 371 4.87 5.14 7.70
C LYS A 371 3.68 4.24 8.08
N GLU A 372 3.69 3.69 9.30
CA GLU A 372 2.60 2.85 9.78
C GLU A 372 1.33 3.69 10.04
N MET A 373 1.45 4.88 10.62
CA MET A 373 0.33 5.80 10.83
C MET A 373 -0.27 6.26 9.50
N ASP A 374 0.57 6.56 8.51
CA ASP A 374 0.16 6.91 7.15
C ASP A 374 -0.75 5.84 6.53
N VAL A 375 -0.44 4.56 6.75
CA VAL A 375 -1.28 3.46 6.27
C VAL A 375 -2.69 3.53 6.87
N TYR A 376 -2.80 3.74 8.19
CA TYR A 376 -4.10 3.76 8.86
C TYR A 376 -4.89 5.06 8.65
N GLU A 377 -4.24 6.21 8.67
CA GLU A 377 -4.90 7.52 8.67
C GLU A 377 -5.14 8.06 7.25
N ARG A 378 -4.31 7.67 6.28
CA ARG A 378 -4.35 8.21 4.92
C ARG A 378 -4.69 7.14 3.89
N ILE A 379 -3.92 6.05 3.86
CA ILE A 379 -3.98 5.07 2.75
C ILE A 379 -5.25 4.20 2.81
N ILE A 380 -5.48 3.47 3.92
CA ILE A 380 -6.63 2.56 4.05
C ILE A 380 -7.97 3.29 3.88
N PRO A 381 -8.21 4.45 4.53
CA PRO A 381 -9.45 5.20 4.35
C PRO A 381 -9.69 5.60 2.89
N GLU A 382 -8.65 6.03 2.18
CA GLU A 382 -8.77 6.44 0.79
C GLU A 382 -8.96 5.28 -0.18
N LEU A 383 -8.29 4.15 0.05
CA LEU A 383 -8.55 2.94 -0.73
C LEU A 383 -10.00 2.49 -0.56
N ASN A 384 -10.53 2.51 0.67
CA ASN A 384 -11.93 2.19 0.94
C ASN A 384 -12.89 3.18 0.27
N ARG A 385 -12.58 4.48 0.34
CA ARG A 385 -13.38 5.53 -0.29
C ARG A 385 -13.41 5.37 -1.81
N LEU A 386 -12.24 5.20 -2.43
CA LEU A 386 -12.09 4.97 -3.87
C LEU A 386 -12.84 3.71 -4.30
N ALA A 387 -12.70 2.61 -3.57
CA ALA A 387 -13.43 1.37 -3.85
C ALA A 387 -14.95 1.59 -3.82
N ARG A 388 -15.47 2.32 -2.81
CA ARG A 388 -16.91 2.65 -2.74
C ARG A 388 -17.36 3.53 -3.91
N GLN A 389 -16.58 4.54 -4.28
CA GLN A 389 -16.90 5.42 -5.41
C GLN A 389 -16.95 4.63 -6.73
N LEU A 390 -15.92 3.82 -6.99
CA LEU A 390 -15.88 2.94 -8.18
C LEU A 390 -17.08 1.99 -8.22
N LEU A 391 -17.41 1.35 -7.10
CA LEU A 391 -18.56 0.45 -7.00
C LEU A 391 -19.89 1.21 -7.22
N SER A 392 -20.04 2.42 -6.68
CA SER A 392 -21.26 3.24 -6.85
C SER A 392 -21.51 3.66 -8.30
N LYS A 393 -20.45 3.73 -9.11
CA LYS A 393 -20.52 4.09 -10.53
C LYS A 393 -20.35 2.89 -11.46
N LEU A 394 -20.34 1.68 -10.92
CA LEU A 394 -20.03 0.46 -11.67
C LEU A 394 -21.03 0.19 -12.80
N PHE A 395 -22.27 0.66 -12.70
CA PHE A 395 -23.26 0.60 -13.78
C PHE A 395 -22.81 1.32 -15.05
N TYR A 396 -21.94 2.34 -14.94
CA TYR A 396 -21.37 3.00 -16.12
C TYR A 396 -20.55 2.04 -16.99
N ALA A 397 -19.97 0.99 -16.41
CA ALA A 397 -19.31 -0.07 -17.18
C ALA A 397 -20.30 -0.85 -18.05
N VAL A 398 -21.55 -1.05 -17.60
CA VAL A 398 -22.63 -1.63 -18.41
C VAL A 398 -22.94 -0.69 -19.57
N PHE A 399 -23.17 0.60 -19.30
CA PHE A 399 -23.41 1.59 -20.36
C PHE A 399 -22.31 1.59 -21.43
N CYS A 400 -21.03 1.69 -21.02
CA CYS A 400 -19.91 1.66 -21.96
C CYS A 400 -19.84 0.35 -22.76
N SER A 401 -20.14 -0.79 -22.13
CA SER A 401 -20.08 -2.11 -22.76
C SER A 401 -21.22 -2.36 -23.75
N PHE A 402 -22.41 -1.81 -23.50
CA PHE A 402 -23.57 -2.03 -24.35
C PHE A 402 -23.78 -0.96 -25.41
N ILE A 403 -23.33 0.28 -25.17
CA ILE A 403 -23.57 1.40 -26.08
C ILE A 403 -22.30 1.78 -26.84
N CYS A 404 -21.21 2.09 -26.13
CA CYS A 404 -20.00 2.63 -26.75
C CYS A 404 -19.15 1.55 -27.43
N LEU A 405 -18.92 0.43 -26.76
CA LEU A 405 -18.04 -0.64 -27.21
C LEU A 405 -18.41 -1.20 -28.60
N PRO A 406 -19.66 -1.58 -28.91
CA PRO A 406 -20.00 -2.15 -30.22
C PRO A 406 -19.74 -1.16 -31.36
N VAL A 407 -19.95 0.14 -31.13
CA VAL A 407 -19.62 1.20 -32.12
C VAL A 407 -18.10 1.31 -32.29
N GLN A 408 -17.34 1.31 -31.20
CA GLN A 408 -15.88 1.48 -31.24
C GLN A 408 -15.12 0.35 -31.93
N ILE A 409 -15.61 -0.88 -31.84
CA ILE A 409 -14.95 -2.06 -32.44
C ILE A 409 -15.57 -2.47 -33.77
N ASN A 410 -16.52 -1.70 -34.27
CA ASN A 410 -17.13 -1.92 -35.57
C ASN A 410 -16.12 -1.54 -36.68
N GLU A 411 -15.98 -2.42 -37.66
CA GLU A 411 -15.06 -2.23 -38.79
C GLU A 411 -15.79 -1.63 -40.02
N ASP A 412 -17.13 -1.71 -40.04
CA ASP A 412 -17.96 -1.17 -41.12
C ASP A 412 -18.43 0.26 -40.80
N SER A 413 -17.74 1.26 -41.34
CA SER A 413 -18.04 2.68 -41.12
C SER A 413 -19.08 3.26 -42.08
N THR A 414 -19.65 2.46 -42.99
CA THR A 414 -20.50 2.94 -44.11
C THR A 414 -21.69 3.79 -43.64
N ASP A 415 -22.24 3.47 -42.46
CA ASP A 415 -23.39 4.16 -41.85
C ASP A 415 -23.07 4.71 -40.43
N ALA A 416 -21.79 4.89 -40.10
CA ALA A 416 -21.37 5.26 -38.74
C ALA A 416 -21.55 6.77 -38.47
N ASP A 417 -22.75 7.17 -38.07
CA ASP A 417 -23.06 8.51 -37.56
C ASP A 417 -23.88 8.44 -36.25
N PHE A 418 -24.05 9.59 -35.60
CA PHE A 418 -24.75 9.67 -34.30
C PHE A 418 -26.25 9.33 -34.42
N GLU A 419 -26.87 9.68 -35.55
CA GLU A 419 -28.27 9.38 -35.88
C GLU A 419 -28.46 7.86 -36.04
N ALA A 420 -27.56 7.15 -36.71
CA ALA A 420 -27.63 5.71 -36.90
C ALA A 420 -27.55 4.91 -35.58
N VAL A 421 -26.93 5.49 -34.54
CA VAL A 421 -26.87 4.87 -33.20
C VAL A 421 -28.16 5.12 -32.42
N LEU A 422 -28.65 6.36 -32.38
CA LEU A 422 -29.74 6.80 -31.49
C LEU A 422 -31.11 6.89 -32.15
N GLY A 423 -31.16 6.88 -33.48
CA GLY A 423 -32.37 7.06 -34.28
C GLY A 423 -33.32 5.87 -34.21
N ASN A 424 -34.59 6.13 -34.49
CA ASN A 424 -35.68 5.14 -34.41
C ASN A 424 -36.12 4.60 -35.78
N ASP A 425 -35.42 4.95 -36.87
CA ASP A 425 -35.75 4.52 -38.22
C ASP A 425 -35.14 3.14 -38.57
N GLU A 426 -35.51 2.62 -39.74
CA GLU A 426 -35.06 1.29 -40.18
C GLU A 426 -33.54 1.26 -40.46
N ARG A 427 -32.97 2.39 -40.89
CA ARG A 427 -31.52 2.54 -41.09
C ARG A 427 -30.77 2.36 -39.77
N SER A 428 -31.17 3.09 -38.74
CA SER A 428 -30.59 3.01 -37.39
C SER A 428 -30.78 1.61 -36.78
N ALA A 429 -31.95 1.00 -37.00
CA ALA A 429 -32.19 -0.37 -36.57
C ALA A 429 -31.30 -1.41 -37.27
N ARG A 430 -30.98 -1.22 -38.56
CA ARG A 430 -30.00 -2.05 -39.29
C ARG A 430 -28.60 -1.83 -38.77
N TYR A 431 -28.18 -0.58 -38.60
CA TYR A 431 -26.84 -0.24 -38.08
C TYR A 431 -26.61 -0.85 -36.69
N ARG A 432 -27.58 -0.70 -35.77
CA ARG A 432 -27.54 -1.36 -34.45
C ARG A 432 -27.42 -2.88 -34.56
N ARG A 433 -28.16 -3.54 -35.47
CA ARG A 433 -28.04 -4.99 -35.70
C ARG A 433 -26.63 -5.36 -36.19
N THR A 434 -26.05 -4.57 -37.08
CA THR A 434 -24.69 -4.79 -37.60
C THR A 434 -23.64 -4.71 -36.49
N ILE A 435 -23.61 -3.63 -35.71
CA ILE A 435 -22.61 -3.46 -34.64
C ILE A 435 -22.77 -4.51 -33.53
N MET A 436 -24.01 -4.91 -33.23
CA MET A 436 -24.28 -5.93 -32.22
C MET A 436 -23.91 -7.34 -32.71
N ALA A 437 -24.02 -7.64 -34.01
CA ALA A 437 -23.67 -8.94 -34.59
C ALA A 437 -22.16 -9.22 -34.65
N ASN A 438 -21.32 -8.24 -34.30
CA ASN A 438 -19.87 -8.36 -34.33
C ASN A 438 -19.37 -9.54 -33.45
N LYS A 439 -18.68 -10.51 -34.06
CA LYS A 439 -18.19 -11.70 -33.35
C LYS A 439 -17.16 -11.38 -32.26
N ARG A 440 -16.39 -10.29 -32.40
CA ARG A 440 -15.48 -9.82 -31.36
C ARG A 440 -16.27 -9.24 -30.19
N TYR A 441 -17.31 -8.46 -30.47
CA TYR A 441 -18.23 -7.93 -29.46
C TYR A 441 -18.85 -9.06 -28.62
N HIS A 442 -19.40 -10.09 -29.28
CA HIS A 442 -19.98 -11.25 -28.59
C HIS A 442 -19.00 -11.96 -27.64
N ARG A 443 -17.73 -12.11 -28.03
CA ARG A 443 -16.72 -12.74 -27.16
C ARG A 443 -16.44 -11.91 -25.90
N ILE A 444 -16.36 -10.58 -26.04
CA ILE A 444 -16.15 -9.69 -24.90
C ILE A 444 -17.38 -9.73 -23.97
N LEU A 445 -18.57 -9.60 -24.54
CA LEU A 445 -19.82 -9.53 -23.76
C LEU A 445 -20.08 -10.83 -22.98
N LYS A 446 -19.77 -12.00 -23.56
CA LYS A 446 -19.83 -13.29 -22.84
C LYS A 446 -18.93 -13.36 -21.60
N GLY A 447 -17.83 -12.61 -21.58
CA GLY A 447 -16.97 -12.49 -20.40
C GLY A 447 -17.50 -11.48 -19.38
N LEU A 448 -18.09 -10.37 -19.83
CA LEU A 448 -18.58 -9.29 -18.96
C LEU A 448 -19.93 -9.60 -18.31
N LEU A 449 -20.84 -10.29 -19.00
CA LEU A 449 -22.19 -10.56 -18.51
C LEU A 449 -22.22 -11.26 -17.13
N PRO A 450 -21.46 -12.36 -16.90
CA PRO A 450 -21.41 -12.98 -15.57
C PRO A 450 -20.86 -12.05 -14.49
N PHE A 451 -19.95 -11.14 -14.83
CA PHE A 451 -19.42 -10.15 -13.89
C PHE A 451 -20.49 -9.12 -13.52
N PHE A 452 -21.24 -8.59 -14.49
CA PHE A 452 -22.33 -7.65 -14.23
C PHE A 452 -23.46 -8.28 -13.41
N ASP A 453 -23.82 -9.53 -13.72
CA ASP A 453 -24.82 -10.31 -12.99
C ASP A 453 -24.42 -10.54 -11.52
N ARG A 454 -23.19 -11.02 -11.26
CA ARG A 454 -22.68 -11.21 -9.88
C ARG A 454 -22.62 -9.91 -9.07
N LYS A 455 -22.62 -8.76 -9.72
CA LYS A 455 -22.60 -7.43 -9.08
C LYS A 455 -24.01 -6.83 -8.93
N GLY A 456 -25.05 -7.55 -9.31
CA GLY A 456 -26.43 -7.09 -9.30
C GLY A 456 -26.72 -5.96 -10.28
N LEU A 457 -25.84 -5.74 -11.27
CA LEU A 457 -25.99 -4.64 -12.23
C LEU A 457 -27.03 -4.94 -13.32
N LEU A 458 -27.45 -6.21 -13.43
CA LEU A 458 -28.49 -6.66 -14.35
C LEU A 458 -29.83 -6.92 -13.63
N ASP A 459 -29.87 -6.72 -12.30
CA ASP A 459 -31.08 -6.88 -11.50
C ASP A 459 -32.05 -5.73 -11.78
N LYS A 460 -33.35 -5.99 -11.57
CA LYS A 460 -34.35 -4.92 -11.64
C LYS A 460 -34.14 -3.96 -10.48
N LEU A 461 -34.25 -2.66 -10.75
CA LEU A 461 -34.45 -1.67 -9.70
C LEU A 461 -35.78 -1.99 -9.01
N GLU A 462 -35.71 -2.28 -7.70
CA GLU A 462 -36.88 -2.43 -6.83
C GLU A 462 -37.66 -1.12 -6.65
#